data_AF-A0A8T3YEP6-F1
#
_entry.id   AF-A0A8T3YEP6-F1
#
_cell.length_a   1.000
_cell.length_b   1.000
_cell.length_c   1.000
_cell.angle_alpha   90.00
_cell.angle_beta   90.00
_cell.angle_gamma   90.00
#
_symmetry.space_group_name_H-M   'P 1'
#
loop_
_entity.id
_entity.type
_entity.pdbx_description
1 polymer ?
#
loop_
_entity_poly.entity_id
_entity_poly.type
_entity_poly.pdbx_seq_one_letter_code
_entity_poly.pdbx_strand_id
1 'polypeptide(L)'
;MRQLHLAIAIGIMAILFYLGIEAVASVANAANEPAKLERVIDGDTLVVEKGRSVRLLGIDTPEKGQPYSEQATAFLEQAVRGKAIYLEKGGEDRDKYGRLLRYVRADGRLVNLELVRAGLARAYVFQNDSHTIELLALEKQAKQQGNGIWSVKYEHAFCIGISLFRYNARGDDRTNLNDEFVILRNGCDYQMDIASWKVLAGNDAYAFGNVTVGPHQSVVLHTGSGPDNSTDLFWNSTRPLWNNEHDKLIMRDQAGRLMLNYSYDNI
;
A
#
# COMPACT_ATOMS: atom_id res chain seq x y z
N MET A 1 -63.42 -18.01 15.81
CA MET A 1 -62.73 -18.33 14.53
C MET A 1 -61.85 -17.20 13.99
N ARG A 2 -62.32 -15.94 13.89
CA ARG A 2 -61.51 -14.81 13.34
C ARG A 2 -60.19 -14.50 14.08
N GLN A 3 -60.17 -14.58 15.40
CA GLN A 3 -58.98 -14.31 16.21
C GLN A 3 -57.85 -15.34 16.01
N LEU A 4 -58.20 -16.61 15.73
CA LEU A 4 -57.24 -17.68 15.49
C LEU A 4 -56.53 -17.52 14.14
N HIS A 5 -57.23 -17.03 13.11
CA HIS A 5 -56.65 -16.79 11.79
C HIS A 5 -55.65 -15.62 11.80
N LEU A 6 -55.91 -14.60 12.62
CA LEU A 6 -55.04 -13.43 12.75
C LEU A 6 -53.71 -13.78 13.45
N ALA A 7 -53.76 -14.62 14.50
CA ALA A 7 -52.55 -15.06 15.20
C ALA A 7 -51.63 -15.92 14.30
N ILE A 8 -52.21 -16.79 13.47
CA ILE A 8 -51.46 -17.62 12.52
C ILE A 8 -50.80 -16.75 11.44
N ALA A 9 -51.50 -15.73 10.91
CA ALA A 9 -50.95 -14.82 9.91
C ALA A 9 -49.77 -14.00 10.45
N ILE A 10 -49.83 -13.54 11.71
CA ILE A 10 -48.73 -12.82 12.36
C ILE A 10 -47.52 -13.74 12.58
N GLY A 11 -47.75 -14.98 13.03
CA GLY A 11 -46.68 -15.97 13.19
C GLY A 11 -45.97 -16.29 11.88
N ILE A 12 -46.71 -16.49 10.79
CA ILE A 12 -46.14 -16.73 9.45
C ILE A 12 -45.35 -15.51 8.96
N MET A 13 -45.87 -14.29 9.14
CA MET A 13 -45.15 -13.06 8.78
C MET A 13 -43.84 -12.88 9.57
N ALA A 14 -43.84 -13.20 10.87
CA ALA A 14 -42.63 -13.13 11.69
C ALA A 14 -41.57 -14.17 11.27
N ILE A 15 -42.01 -15.39 10.93
CA ILE A 15 -41.12 -16.45 10.42
C ILE A 15 -40.56 -16.06 9.04
N LEU A 16 -41.39 -15.55 8.13
CA LEU A 16 -40.95 -15.09 6.81
C LEU A 16 -40.00 -13.89 6.90
N PHE A 17 -40.22 -12.99 7.86
CA PHE A 17 -39.31 -11.87 8.14
C PHE A 17 -37.96 -12.36 8.70
N TYR A 18 -37.98 -13.31 9.64
CA TYR A 18 -36.76 -13.91 10.19
C TYR A 18 -35.97 -14.66 9.12
N LEU A 19 -36.63 -15.52 8.34
CA LEU A 19 -36.02 -16.25 7.23
C LEU A 19 -35.49 -15.31 6.14
N GLY A 20 -36.18 -14.19 5.90
CA GLY A 20 -35.72 -13.13 5.01
C GLY A 20 -34.43 -12.45 5.50
N ILE A 21 -34.31 -12.18 6.81
CA ILE A 21 -33.11 -11.60 7.41
C ILE A 21 -31.92 -12.56 7.31
N GLU A 22 -32.10 -13.85 7.63
CA GLU A 22 -31.04 -14.85 7.51
C GLU A 22 -30.58 -15.04 6.06
N ALA A 23 -31.52 -15.08 5.12
CA ALA A 23 -31.22 -15.19 3.70
C ALA A 23 -30.38 -13.99 3.20
N VAL A 24 -30.76 -12.75 3.57
CA VAL A 24 -30.03 -11.53 3.20
C VAL A 24 -28.61 -11.51 3.80
N ALA A 25 -28.46 -11.93 5.07
CA ALA A 25 -27.15 -12.07 5.70
C ALA A 25 -26.28 -13.15 5.02
N SER A 26 -26.89 -14.25 4.56
CA SER A 26 -26.24 -15.31 3.80
C SER A 26 -25.73 -14.82 2.43
N VAL A 27 -26.52 -14.03 1.68
CA VAL A 27 -26.06 -13.51 0.36
C VAL A 27 -24.95 -12.47 0.50
N ALA A 28 -24.98 -11.64 1.56
CA ALA A 28 -23.90 -10.69 1.85
C ALA A 28 -22.59 -11.38 2.25
N ASN A 29 -22.67 -12.55 2.90
CA ASN A 29 -21.51 -13.37 3.24
C ASN A 29 -20.97 -14.22 2.09
N ALA A 30 -21.78 -14.52 1.06
CA ALA A 30 -21.38 -15.39 -0.05
C ALA A 30 -20.26 -14.82 -0.94
N ALA A 31 -20.01 -13.51 -0.90
CA ALA A 31 -18.94 -12.85 -1.65
C ALA A 31 -17.56 -12.93 -0.96
N ASN A 32 -17.49 -13.33 0.32
CA ASN A 32 -16.27 -13.29 1.10
C ASN A 32 -15.80 -14.70 1.50
N GLU A 33 -14.57 -15.04 1.15
CA GLU A 33 -13.97 -16.34 1.45
C GLU A 33 -13.55 -16.40 2.94
N PRO A 34 -14.06 -17.34 3.75
CA PRO A 34 -13.58 -17.50 5.12
C PRO A 34 -12.13 -17.98 5.12
N ALA A 35 -11.31 -17.40 6.02
CA ALA A 35 -9.90 -17.75 6.15
C ALA A 35 -9.47 -17.81 7.62
N LYS A 36 -8.39 -18.53 7.89
CA LYS A 36 -7.76 -18.67 9.20
C LYS A 36 -6.38 -18.04 9.16
N LEU A 37 -6.14 -17.09 10.07
CA LEU A 37 -4.82 -16.48 10.24
C LEU A 37 -3.76 -17.53 10.58
N GLU A 38 -2.63 -17.46 9.88
CA GLU A 38 -1.41 -18.17 10.24
C GLU A 38 -0.43 -17.20 10.93
N ARG A 39 -0.13 -16.07 10.30
CA ARG A 39 0.74 -15.01 10.85
C ARG A 39 0.55 -13.68 10.12
N VAL A 40 0.98 -12.59 10.75
CA VAL A 40 1.12 -11.27 10.12
C VAL A 40 2.57 -11.06 9.69
N ILE A 41 2.80 -10.45 8.53
CA ILE A 41 4.13 -10.14 7.99
C ILE A 41 4.53 -8.71 8.39
N ASP A 42 3.68 -7.75 8.04
CA ASP A 42 3.86 -6.31 8.21
C ASP A 42 2.48 -5.63 8.28
N GLY A 43 2.41 -4.30 8.10
CA GLY A 43 1.18 -3.52 8.27
C GLY A 43 0.08 -3.78 7.23
N ASP A 44 0.40 -4.37 6.08
CA ASP A 44 -0.57 -4.63 5.02
C ASP A 44 -0.44 -6.02 4.37
N THR A 45 0.39 -6.89 4.93
CA THR A 45 0.56 -8.27 4.47
C THR A 45 0.36 -9.26 5.61
N LEU A 46 -0.48 -10.27 5.37
CA LEU A 46 -0.69 -11.40 6.28
C LEU A 46 -0.67 -12.73 5.52
N VAL A 47 -0.50 -13.82 6.26
CA VAL A 47 -0.58 -15.19 5.73
C VAL A 47 -1.76 -15.88 6.38
N VAL A 48 -2.61 -16.45 5.54
CA VAL A 48 -3.70 -17.33 5.94
C VAL A 48 -3.35 -18.79 5.64
N GLU A 49 -4.22 -19.71 6.04
CA GLU A 49 -3.98 -21.15 5.99
C GLU A 49 -3.46 -21.63 4.63
N LYS A 50 -2.63 -22.68 4.71
CA LYS A 50 -1.89 -23.26 3.57
C LYS A 50 -0.84 -22.29 3.01
N GLY A 51 -0.28 -21.41 3.85
CA GLY A 51 0.79 -20.49 3.46
C GLY A 51 0.37 -19.42 2.45
N ARG A 52 -0.93 -19.13 2.33
CA ARG A 52 -1.43 -18.18 1.33
C ARG A 52 -1.18 -16.75 1.82
N SER A 53 -0.24 -16.06 1.18
CA SER A 53 0.02 -14.64 1.44
C SER A 53 -1.10 -13.78 0.88
N VAL A 54 -1.51 -12.77 1.64
CA VAL A 54 -2.57 -11.81 1.31
C VAL A 54 -2.00 -10.39 1.45
N ARG A 55 -2.09 -9.59 0.40
CA ARG A 55 -1.80 -8.14 0.40
C ARG A 55 -3.13 -7.39 0.52
N LEU A 56 -3.23 -6.54 1.53
CA LEU A 56 -4.43 -5.75 1.80
C LEU A 56 -4.65 -4.73 0.67
N LEU A 57 -5.81 -4.79 0.01
CA LEU A 57 -6.15 -3.86 -1.08
C LEU A 57 -6.44 -2.44 -0.59
N GLY A 58 -6.24 -1.47 -1.49
CA GLY A 58 -6.66 -0.08 -1.28
C GLY A 58 -5.80 0.70 -0.28
N ILE A 59 -4.78 0.08 0.32
CA ILE A 59 -3.96 0.70 1.36
C ILE A 59 -2.47 0.44 1.16
N ASP A 60 -1.66 1.34 1.71
CA ASP A 60 -0.21 1.20 1.80
C ASP A 60 0.28 1.62 3.18
N THR A 61 0.99 0.73 3.87
CA THR A 61 1.52 0.98 5.22
C THR A 61 2.98 1.38 5.19
N PRO A 62 3.49 2.04 6.25
CA PRO A 62 4.91 2.33 6.37
C PRO A 62 5.77 1.07 6.25
N GLU A 63 6.78 1.15 5.38
CA GLU A 63 7.76 0.09 5.19
C GLU A 63 8.61 -0.13 6.43
N LYS A 64 9.17 -1.33 6.59
CA LYS A 64 9.99 -1.67 7.77
C LYS A 64 11.12 -0.65 7.99
N GLY A 65 11.14 -0.06 9.19
CA GLY A 65 12.12 0.95 9.58
C GLY A 65 11.67 2.40 9.32
N GLN A 66 10.54 2.59 8.64
CA GLN A 66 9.84 3.88 8.62
C GLN A 66 9.05 4.09 9.92
N PRO A 67 8.81 5.35 10.33
CA PRO A 67 7.92 5.65 11.44
C PRO A 67 6.57 4.94 11.30
N TYR A 68 5.97 4.49 12.40
CA TYR A 68 4.68 3.78 12.40
C TYR A 68 4.63 2.41 11.72
N SER A 69 5.73 1.90 11.15
CA SER A 69 5.74 0.54 10.54
C SER A 69 5.45 -0.56 11.55
N GLU A 70 6.07 -0.50 12.73
CA GLU A 70 5.81 -1.44 13.83
C GLU A 70 4.38 -1.29 14.38
N GLN A 71 3.90 -0.05 14.50
CA GLN A 71 2.54 0.24 14.96
C GLN A 71 1.47 -0.26 13.98
N ALA A 72 1.69 -0.12 12.68
CA ALA A 72 0.81 -0.65 11.64
C ALA A 72 0.77 -2.19 11.69
N THR A 73 1.94 -2.83 11.84
CA THR A 73 2.04 -4.29 11.98
C THR A 73 1.31 -4.79 13.22
N ALA A 74 1.56 -4.16 14.39
CA ALA A 74 0.91 -4.52 15.64
C ALA A 74 -0.61 -4.28 15.58
N PHE A 75 -1.05 -3.23 14.90
CA PHE A 75 -2.47 -2.96 14.68
C PHE A 75 -3.11 -4.06 13.85
N LEU A 76 -2.52 -4.45 12.72
CA LEU A 76 -3.06 -5.54 11.89
C LEU A 76 -3.13 -6.82 12.70
N GLU A 77 -2.07 -7.16 13.43
CA GLU A 77 -2.02 -8.33 14.30
C GLU A 77 -3.14 -8.34 15.34
N GLN A 78 -3.35 -7.25 16.07
CA GLN A 78 -4.45 -7.12 17.02
C GLN A 78 -5.83 -7.13 16.33
N ALA A 79 -5.91 -6.58 15.12
CA ALA A 79 -7.13 -6.52 14.34
C ALA A 79 -7.58 -7.91 13.89
N VAL A 80 -6.67 -8.86 13.62
CA VAL A 80 -7.01 -10.17 13.05
C VAL A 80 -6.83 -11.37 14.00
N ARG A 81 -5.98 -11.26 15.04
CA ARG A 81 -5.65 -12.38 15.92
C ARG A 81 -6.87 -12.87 16.71
N GLY A 82 -7.15 -14.17 16.60
CA GLY A 82 -8.23 -14.84 17.33
C GLY A 82 -9.64 -14.54 16.82
N LYS A 83 -9.77 -13.86 15.67
CA LYS A 83 -11.06 -13.43 15.10
C LYS A 83 -11.45 -14.21 13.87
N ALA A 84 -12.73 -14.15 13.51
CA ALA A 84 -13.22 -14.72 12.26
C ALA A 84 -12.79 -13.82 11.09
N ILE A 85 -11.98 -14.35 10.17
CA ILE A 85 -11.44 -13.61 9.02
C ILE A 85 -12.18 -13.99 7.75
N TYR A 86 -12.51 -12.98 6.95
CA TYR A 86 -13.09 -13.13 5.63
C TYR A 86 -12.32 -12.29 4.61
N LEU A 87 -12.03 -12.90 3.46
CA LEU A 87 -11.29 -12.31 2.37
C LEU A 87 -12.24 -11.91 1.24
N GLU A 88 -12.28 -10.62 0.95
CA GLU A 88 -13.09 -10.04 -0.12
C GLU A 88 -12.18 -9.70 -1.30
N LYS A 89 -12.45 -10.23 -2.49
CA LYS A 89 -11.65 -9.99 -3.69
C LYS A 89 -12.02 -8.65 -4.33
N GLY A 90 -11.01 -7.82 -4.61
CA GLY A 90 -11.18 -6.57 -5.37
C GLY A 90 -10.32 -6.59 -6.64
N GLY A 91 -10.97 -6.71 -7.80
CA GLY A 91 -10.29 -6.71 -9.10
C GLY A 91 -9.49 -7.99 -9.38
N GLU A 92 -8.19 -7.85 -9.64
CA GLU A 92 -7.29 -8.96 -9.94
C GLU A 92 -7.14 -9.93 -8.76
N ASP A 93 -6.86 -11.21 -9.05
CA ASP A 93 -6.78 -12.22 -7.99
C ASP A 93 -5.52 -12.13 -7.16
N ARG A 94 -4.39 -11.91 -7.85
CA ARG A 94 -3.04 -11.97 -7.29
C ARG A 94 -2.18 -10.90 -7.93
N ASP A 95 -1.19 -10.45 -7.18
CA ASP A 95 -0.10 -9.67 -7.75
C ASP A 95 0.98 -10.56 -8.40
N LYS A 96 1.99 -9.91 -8.99
CA LYS A 96 3.15 -10.58 -9.61
C LYS A 96 3.97 -11.45 -8.65
N TYR A 97 3.86 -11.25 -7.35
CA TYR A 97 4.53 -12.05 -6.31
C TYR A 97 3.68 -13.24 -5.85
N GLY A 98 2.52 -13.45 -6.48
CA GLY A 98 1.58 -14.51 -6.14
C GLY A 98 0.77 -14.25 -4.87
N ARG A 99 0.83 -13.06 -4.27
CA ARG A 99 0.03 -12.72 -3.09
C ARG A 99 -1.41 -12.48 -3.51
N LEU A 100 -2.37 -12.99 -2.74
CA LEU A 100 -3.79 -12.71 -2.95
C LEU A 100 -4.07 -11.23 -2.69
N LEU A 101 -4.77 -10.58 -3.61
CA LEU A 101 -5.20 -9.19 -3.46
C LEU A 101 -6.59 -9.16 -2.82
N ARG A 102 -6.68 -8.79 -1.54
CA ARG A 102 -7.94 -8.87 -0.78
C ARG A 102 -8.17 -7.67 0.12
N TYR A 103 -9.43 -7.32 0.27
CA TYR A 103 -9.95 -6.63 1.44
C TYR A 103 -10.16 -7.65 2.56
N VAL A 104 -9.78 -7.31 3.79
CA VAL A 104 -9.79 -8.24 4.92
C VAL A 104 -10.80 -7.78 5.97
N ARG A 105 -11.81 -8.61 6.24
CA ARG A 105 -12.74 -8.39 7.34
C ARG A 105 -12.39 -9.28 8.52
N ALA A 106 -12.36 -8.71 9.72
CA ALA A 106 -12.20 -9.43 10.97
C ALA A 106 -13.34 -9.05 11.91
N ASP A 107 -14.12 -10.04 12.36
CA ASP A 107 -15.35 -9.85 13.16
C ASP A 107 -16.29 -8.77 12.56
N GLY A 108 -16.47 -8.83 11.24
CA GLY A 108 -17.35 -7.92 10.49
C GLY A 108 -16.75 -6.55 10.15
N ARG A 109 -15.62 -6.15 10.76
CA ARG A 109 -14.95 -4.87 10.49
C ARG A 109 -13.95 -5.01 9.36
N LEU A 110 -13.97 -4.08 8.40
CA LEU A 110 -13.02 -4.04 7.30
C LEU A 110 -11.70 -3.43 7.77
N VAL A 111 -10.69 -4.28 7.99
CA VAL A 111 -9.41 -3.92 8.61
C VAL A 111 -8.66 -2.86 7.81
N ASN A 112 -8.78 -2.87 6.48
CA ASN A 112 -8.19 -1.89 5.58
C ASN A 112 -8.61 -0.46 5.94
N LEU A 113 -9.91 -0.25 6.16
CA LEU A 113 -10.45 1.06 6.56
C LEU A 113 -9.99 1.46 7.97
N GLU A 114 -9.91 0.49 8.88
CA GLU A 114 -9.47 0.75 10.25
C GLU A 114 -8.01 1.21 10.32
N LEU A 115 -7.13 0.62 9.50
CA LEU A 115 -5.74 1.06 9.37
C LEU A 115 -5.62 2.50 8.87
N VAL A 116 -6.39 2.87 7.84
CA VAL A 116 -6.40 4.26 7.31
C VAL A 116 -6.98 5.22 8.33
N ARG A 117 -8.09 4.85 8.99
CA ARG A 117 -8.73 5.67 10.05
C ARG A 117 -7.78 5.94 11.21
N ALA A 118 -6.97 4.95 11.61
CA ALA A 118 -5.96 5.09 12.65
C ALA A 118 -4.74 5.94 12.21
N GLY A 119 -4.65 6.32 10.93
CA GLY A 119 -3.48 6.97 10.36
C GLY A 119 -2.28 6.03 10.27
N LEU A 120 -2.49 4.73 10.16
CA LEU A 120 -1.42 3.72 10.05
C LEU A 120 -1.22 3.24 8.60
N ALA A 121 -2.07 3.68 7.68
CA ALA A 121 -1.95 3.44 6.25
C ALA A 121 -2.42 4.65 5.43
N ARG A 122 -1.92 4.75 4.21
CA ARG A 122 -2.44 5.63 3.17
C ARG A 122 -3.49 4.93 2.34
N ALA A 123 -4.35 5.72 1.69
CA ALA A 123 -5.19 5.19 0.63
C ALA A 123 -4.33 4.98 -0.63
N TYR A 124 -4.30 3.75 -1.16
CA TYR A 124 -3.56 3.39 -2.37
C TYR A 124 -4.51 2.86 -3.43
N VAL A 125 -4.97 3.77 -4.30
CA VAL A 125 -6.04 3.53 -5.27
C VAL A 125 -5.43 3.22 -6.63
N PHE A 126 -5.22 1.93 -6.90
CA PHE A 126 -4.78 1.47 -8.23
C PHE A 126 -5.96 1.22 -9.19
N GLN A 127 -7.10 0.79 -8.65
CA GLN A 127 -8.37 0.66 -9.36
C GLN A 127 -9.47 1.27 -8.50
N ASN A 128 -10.34 2.08 -9.11
CA ASN A 128 -11.50 2.60 -8.41
C ASN A 128 -12.49 1.45 -8.18
N ASP A 129 -12.73 1.13 -6.92
CA ASP A 129 -13.68 0.09 -6.50
C ASP A 129 -14.64 0.62 -5.42
N SER A 130 -15.45 -0.28 -4.84
CA SER A 130 -16.47 0.06 -3.86
C SER A 130 -15.94 0.69 -2.57
N HIS A 131 -14.66 0.50 -2.23
CA HIS A 131 -14.07 0.98 -0.96
C HIS A 131 -13.25 2.25 -1.14
N THR A 132 -12.92 2.61 -2.37
CA THR A 132 -12.06 3.76 -2.71
C THR A 132 -12.53 5.07 -2.10
N ILE A 133 -13.83 5.39 -2.22
CA ILE A 133 -14.38 6.65 -1.71
C ILE A 133 -14.23 6.73 -0.18
N GLU A 134 -14.49 5.63 0.51
CA GLU A 134 -14.41 5.57 1.97
C GLU A 134 -12.96 5.66 2.45
N LEU A 135 -12.03 4.96 1.78
CA LEU A 135 -10.60 5.03 2.06
C LEU A 135 -10.07 6.46 1.96
N LEU A 136 -10.39 7.18 0.87
CA LEU A 136 -9.97 8.56 0.66
C LEU A 136 -10.57 9.51 1.72
N ALA A 137 -11.83 9.30 2.09
CA ALA A 137 -12.49 10.10 3.13
C ALA A 137 -11.85 9.89 4.51
N LEU A 138 -11.55 8.64 4.87
CA LEU A 138 -10.88 8.30 6.13
C LEU A 138 -9.44 8.83 6.16
N GLU A 139 -8.72 8.76 5.04
CA GLU A 139 -7.37 9.31 4.97
C GLU A 139 -7.39 10.83 5.20
N LYS A 140 -8.32 11.54 4.54
CA LYS A 140 -8.50 12.98 4.75
C LYS A 140 -8.78 13.31 6.22
N GLN A 141 -9.61 12.52 6.88
CA GLN A 141 -9.90 12.69 8.31
C GLN A 141 -8.64 12.45 9.17
N ALA A 142 -7.91 11.35 8.93
CA ALA A 142 -6.70 11.02 9.68
C ALA A 142 -5.62 12.10 9.52
N LYS A 143 -5.49 12.69 8.32
CA LYS A 143 -4.63 13.85 8.04
C LYS A 143 -5.02 15.07 8.86
N GLN A 144 -6.30 15.43 8.87
CA GLN A 144 -6.80 16.59 9.63
C GLN A 144 -6.60 16.45 11.14
N GLN A 145 -6.64 15.21 11.65
CA GLN A 145 -6.43 14.90 13.06
C GLN A 145 -4.95 14.76 13.41
N GLY A 146 -4.05 14.69 12.41
CA GLY A 146 -2.63 14.43 12.64
C GLY A 146 -2.40 13.08 13.31
N ASN A 147 -3.15 12.04 12.94
CA ASN A 147 -3.01 10.69 13.53
C ASN A 147 -1.87 9.91 12.89
N GLY A 148 -1.17 9.07 13.67
CA GLY A 148 -0.22 8.08 13.14
C GLY A 148 0.84 8.71 12.23
N ILE A 149 0.95 8.20 10.99
CA ILE A 149 1.87 8.70 9.96
C ILE A 149 1.69 10.19 9.65
N TRP A 150 0.52 10.76 9.95
CA TRP A 150 0.21 12.18 9.77
C TRP A 150 0.60 13.06 10.97
N SER A 151 0.93 12.46 12.12
CA SER A 151 1.49 13.19 13.29
C SER A 151 2.96 13.54 13.12
N VAL A 152 3.62 12.83 12.20
CA VAL A 152 5.05 12.93 11.94
C VAL A 152 5.32 14.16 11.08
N LYS A 153 5.99 15.14 11.68
CA LYS A 153 6.68 16.23 10.97
C LYS A 153 8.01 15.77 10.36
N TYR A 154 8.10 14.55 9.85
CA TYR A 154 9.16 14.17 8.91
C TYR A 154 8.53 14.37 7.55
N GLU A 155 8.68 15.59 7.02
CA GLU A 155 7.84 16.13 5.95
C GLU A 155 7.73 15.23 4.71
N HIS A 156 8.60 14.26 4.47
CA HIS A 156 8.66 13.65 3.14
C HIS A 156 8.83 12.13 3.08
N ALA A 157 9.04 11.42 4.20
CA ALA A 157 9.37 9.99 4.19
C ALA A 157 8.24 9.11 3.64
N PHE A 158 7.02 9.59 3.78
CA PHE A 158 5.87 8.95 3.16
C PHE A 158 5.59 9.56 1.79
N CYS A 159 5.95 10.81 1.53
CA CYS A 159 5.58 11.51 0.30
C CYS A 159 6.33 11.04 -0.93
N ILE A 160 7.62 10.68 -0.81
CA ILE A 160 8.38 10.18 -1.95
C ILE A 160 8.05 8.71 -2.21
N GLY A 161 7.71 8.35 -3.44
CA GLY A 161 7.48 6.98 -3.86
C GLY A 161 8.02 6.71 -5.26
N ILE A 162 8.09 5.44 -5.66
CA ILE A 162 8.48 5.05 -7.01
C ILE A 162 7.22 4.97 -7.88
N SER A 163 7.17 5.79 -8.93
CA SER A 163 6.12 5.73 -9.95
C SER A 163 6.43 4.64 -10.99
N LEU A 164 7.70 4.58 -11.41
CA LEU A 164 8.22 3.57 -12.32
C LEU A 164 9.68 3.34 -11.99
N PHE A 165 10.11 2.09 -11.93
CA PHE A 165 11.52 1.76 -11.82
C PHE A 165 11.89 0.76 -12.89
N ARG A 166 12.75 1.21 -13.78
CA ARG A 166 13.28 0.43 -14.88
C ARG A 166 14.73 0.11 -14.60
N TYR A 167 14.93 -0.95 -13.83
CA TYR A 167 16.26 -1.46 -13.49
C TYR A 167 16.88 -2.29 -14.62
N ASN A 168 16.06 -2.89 -15.49
CA ASN A 168 16.50 -3.70 -16.63
C ASN A 168 16.35 -2.90 -17.93
N ALA A 169 17.45 -2.43 -18.49
CA ALA A 169 17.46 -1.69 -19.75
C ALA A 169 17.14 -2.63 -20.94
N ARG A 170 16.66 -2.08 -22.05
CA ARG A 170 16.55 -2.88 -23.29
C ARG A 170 17.94 -3.09 -23.86
N GLY A 171 18.29 -4.35 -24.11
CA GLY A 171 19.56 -4.73 -24.71
C GLY A 171 20.62 -5.02 -23.66
N ASP A 172 21.88 -4.65 -23.92
CA ASP A 172 22.95 -4.72 -22.92
C ASP A 172 22.98 -3.41 -22.13
N ASP A 173 22.71 -3.49 -20.82
CA ASP A 173 22.68 -2.37 -19.89
C ASP A 173 23.97 -1.54 -19.95
N ARG A 174 25.11 -2.15 -20.25
CA ARG A 174 26.40 -1.43 -20.39
C ARG A 174 26.42 -0.44 -21.55
N THR A 175 25.55 -0.62 -22.53
CA THR A 175 25.47 0.20 -23.74
C THR A 175 24.29 1.17 -23.73
N ASN A 176 23.38 1.04 -22.76
CA ASN A 176 22.13 1.81 -22.71
C ASN A 176 21.76 2.24 -21.29
N LEU A 177 22.73 2.83 -20.57
CA LEU A 177 22.60 3.23 -19.17
C LEU A 177 21.48 4.26 -18.91
N ASN A 178 21.02 4.99 -19.92
CA ASN A 178 19.88 5.91 -19.76
C ASN A 178 18.52 5.20 -19.82
N ASP A 179 18.47 3.96 -20.30
CA ASP A 179 17.27 3.13 -20.32
C ASP A 179 17.08 2.36 -18.99
N GLU A 180 18.01 2.58 -18.06
CA GLU A 180 18.06 2.15 -16.66
C GLU A 180 17.77 3.37 -15.75
N PHE A 181 16.56 3.51 -15.22
CA PHE A 181 16.15 4.73 -14.52
C PHE A 181 15.06 4.49 -13.47
N VAL A 182 14.94 5.42 -12.52
CA VAL A 182 13.83 5.48 -11.57
C VAL A 182 13.06 6.79 -11.70
N ILE A 183 11.73 6.72 -11.68
CA ILE A 183 10.84 7.87 -11.57
C ILE A 183 10.36 7.96 -10.12
N LEU A 184 10.79 9.01 -9.43
CA LEU A 184 10.41 9.32 -8.07
C LEU A 184 9.28 10.35 -8.08
N ARG A 185 8.18 10.05 -7.40
CA ARG A 185 7.00 10.90 -7.35
C ARG A 185 6.77 11.43 -5.94
N ASN A 186 6.50 12.72 -5.84
CA ASN A 186 5.93 13.33 -4.65
C ASN A 186 4.42 13.04 -4.62
N GLY A 187 3.98 12.16 -3.74
CA GLY A 187 2.57 11.81 -3.53
C GLY A 187 1.77 12.82 -2.70
N CYS A 188 2.43 13.83 -2.13
CA CYS A 188 1.82 14.83 -1.25
C CYS A 188 1.37 16.08 -2.02
N ASP A 189 0.59 16.92 -1.35
CA ASP A 189 -0.05 18.14 -1.84
C ASP A 189 0.75 19.42 -1.56
N TYR A 190 1.99 19.27 -1.09
CA TYR A 190 2.99 20.34 -0.92
C TYR A 190 4.29 20.03 -1.65
N GLN A 191 5.09 21.07 -1.90
CA GLN A 191 6.41 20.95 -2.51
C GLN A 191 7.39 20.25 -1.56
N MET A 192 8.18 19.34 -2.10
CA MET A 192 9.24 18.64 -1.38
C MET A 192 10.62 19.15 -1.78
N ASP A 193 11.42 19.56 -0.80
CA ASP A 193 12.86 19.75 -1.00
C ASP A 193 13.60 18.43 -0.71
N ILE A 194 14.26 17.89 -1.74
CA ILE A 194 15.08 16.68 -1.65
C ILE A 194 16.56 16.95 -1.91
N ALA A 195 16.98 18.21 -1.91
CA ALA A 195 18.34 18.63 -2.25
C ALA A 195 19.42 17.91 -1.43
N SER A 196 19.18 17.76 -0.12
CA SER A 196 20.14 17.12 0.80
C SER A 196 19.95 15.61 0.94
N TRP A 197 19.17 14.99 0.06
CA TRP A 197 18.88 13.57 0.10
C TRP A 197 19.80 12.77 -0.80
N LYS A 198 19.82 11.46 -0.56
CA LYS A 198 20.59 10.52 -1.35
C LYS A 198 19.78 9.31 -1.78
N VAL A 199 20.06 8.82 -2.98
CA VAL A 199 19.68 7.47 -3.43
C VAL A 199 20.89 6.56 -3.26
N LEU A 200 20.68 5.34 -2.77
CA LEU A 200 21.70 4.31 -2.69
C LEU A 200 21.31 3.11 -3.56
N ALA A 201 22.30 2.60 -4.29
CA ALA A 201 22.26 1.39 -5.12
C ALA A 201 23.45 0.51 -4.69
N GLY A 202 23.22 -0.50 -3.86
CA GLY A 202 24.31 -1.23 -3.20
C GLY A 202 25.27 -0.31 -2.43
N ASN A 203 26.53 -0.21 -2.90
CA ASN A 203 27.57 0.66 -2.32
C ASN A 203 27.65 2.04 -2.98
N ASP A 204 26.93 2.26 -4.08
CA ASP A 204 26.91 3.53 -4.80
C ASP A 204 25.87 4.49 -4.19
N ALA A 205 26.17 5.79 -4.23
CA ALA A 205 25.25 6.81 -3.76
C ALA A 205 25.18 8.00 -4.73
N TYR A 206 23.96 8.46 -4.99
CA TYR A 206 23.65 9.69 -5.72
C TYR A 206 23.15 10.75 -4.74
N ALA A 207 23.55 12.01 -4.90
CA ALA A 207 23.02 13.14 -4.16
C ALA A 207 22.26 14.08 -5.11
N PHE A 208 21.02 14.43 -4.78
CA PHE A 208 20.11 15.15 -5.69
C PHE A 208 20.51 16.60 -6.00
N GLY A 209 21.53 17.17 -5.35
CA GLY A 209 21.93 18.54 -5.62
C GLY A 209 20.85 19.54 -5.18
N ASN A 210 20.37 20.43 -6.04
CA ASN A 210 19.34 21.42 -5.71
C ASN A 210 18.00 21.08 -6.40
N VAL A 211 17.34 20.01 -5.92
CA VAL A 211 16.10 19.50 -6.52
C VAL A 211 14.93 19.65 -5.57
N THR A 212 13.85 20.23 -6.10
CA THR A 212 12.55 20.27 -5.43
C THR A 212 11.50 19.57 -6.30
N VAL A 213 10.64 18.76 -5.70
CA VAL A 213 9.57 18.05 -6.39
C VAL A 213 8.23 18.65 -5.98
N GLY A 214 7.55 19.31 -6.92
CA GLY A 214 6.23 19.90 -6.69
C GLY A 214 5.16 18.87 -6.28
N PRO A 215 3.99 19.31 -5.78
CA PRO A 215 2.93 18.41 -5.36
C PRO A 215 2.44 17.54 -6.53
N HIS A 216 2.33 16.23 -6.29
CA HIS A 216 1.97 15.23 -7.30
C HIS A 216 2.91 15.12 -8.52
N GLN A 217 4.02 15.86 -8.54
CA GLN A 217 5.01 15.84 -9.62
C GLN A 217 6.03 14.72 -9.45
N SER A 218 6.81 14.46 -10.51
CA SER A 218 7.84 13.44 -10.52
C SER A 218 9.17 13.98 -11.03
N VAL A 219 10.26 13.34 -10.61
CA VAL A 219 11.61 13.50 -11.13
C VAL A 219 12.13 12.15 -11.60
N VAL A 220 12.84 12.12 -12.72
CA VAL A 220 13.49 10.93 -13.26
C VAL A 220 14.97 10.99 -12.94
N LEU A 221 15.53 9.89 -12.46
CA LEU A 221 16.97 9.71 -12.27
C LEU A 221 17.43 8.55 -13.16
N HIS A 222 18.19 8.90 -14.20
CA HIS A 222 18.85 7.98 -15.12
C HIS A 222 20.19 7.52 -14.57
N THR A 223 20.57 6.28 -14.86
CA THR A 223 21.87 5.72 -14.45
C THR A 223 23.02 6.28 -15.27
N GLY A 224 22.81 6.49 -16.57
CA GLY A 224 23.83 7.00 -17.48
C GLY A 224 24.05 8.51 -17.39
N SER A 225 24.44 9.12 -18.50
CA SER A 225 24.89 10.52 -18.57
C SER A 225 23.95 11.40 -19.39
N GLY A 226 23.88 12.67 -19.02
CA GLY A 226 23.05 13.68 -19.69
C GLY A 226 23.08 15.01 -18.94
N PRO A 227 22.48 16.07 -19.51
CA PRO A 227 22.38 17.36 -18.85
C PRO A 227 21.23 17.36 -17.83
N ASP A 228 21.54 17.60 -16.56
CA ASP A 228 20.54 17.73 -15.50
C ASP A 228 19.60 18.92 -15.73
N ASN A 229 18.31 18.73 -15.40
CA ASN A 229 17.33 19.80 -15.22
C ASN A 229 16.43 19.52 -14.00
N SER A 230 15.37 20.30 -13.81
CA SER A 230 14.52 20.22 -12.60
C SER A 230 13.72 18.93 -12.44
N THR A 231 13.54 18.15 -13.52
CA THR A 231 12.73 16.91 -13.52
C THR A 231 13.44 15.71 -14.13
N ASP A 232 14.61 15.89 -14.70
CA ASP A 232 15.38 14.86 -15.41
C ASP A 232 16.85 14.97 -14.98
N LEU A 233 17.34 13.93 -14.33
CA LEU A 233 18.62 13.88 -13.64
C LEU A 233 19.45 12.67 -14.08
N PHE A 234 20.77 12.82 -14.05
CA PHE A 234 21.71 11.81 -14.52
C PHE A 234 22.76 11.48 -13.46
N TRP A 235 22.87 10.21 -13.09
CA TRP A 235 23.90 9.73 -12.15
C TRP A 235 25.31 9.86 -12.75
N ASN A 236 25.43 9.91 -14.07
CA ASN A 236 26.70 9.90 -14.81
C ASN A 236 27.54 8.65 -14.47
N SER A 237 26.87 7.52 -14.21
CA SER A 237 27.56 6.25 -14.05
C SER A 237 28.12 5.78 -15.39
N THR A 238 29.25 5.08 -15.34
CA THR A 238 29.87 4.42 -16.49
C THR A 238 29.56 2.92 -16.55
N ARG A 239 28.76 2.42 -15.59
CA ARG A 239 28.33 1.03 -15.48
C ARG A 239 26.89 0.94 -14.97
N PRO A 240 26.20 -0.19 -15.20
CA PRO A 240 24.91 -0.43 -14.58
C PRO A 240 25.01 -0.36 -13.05
N LEU A 241 23.98 0.18 -12.42
CA LEU A 241 23.91 0.35 -10.96
C LEU A 241 22.88 -0.57 -10.33
N TRP A 242 21.80 -0.83 -11.05
CA TRP A 242 20.67 -1.63 -10.64
C TRP A 242 20.88 -3.07 -11.16
N ASN A 243 21.15 -4.00 -10.25
CA ASN A 243 21.32 -5.41 -10.63
C ASN A 243 20.00 -6.02 -11.10
N ASN A 244 19.99 -6.61 -12.29
CA ASN A 244 18.80 -7.23 -12.86
C ASN A 244 18.22 -8.39 -12.04
N GLU A 245 18.98 -9.07 -11.18
CA GLU A 245 18.48 -10.23 -10.44
C GLU A 245 17.80 -9.87 -9.11
N HIS A 246 18.46 -9.05 -8.30
CA HIS A 246 17.97 -8.56 -7.01
C HIS A 246 18.82 -7.36 -6.56
N ASP A 247 18.16 -6.24 -6.23
CA ASP A 247 18.78 -5.17 -5.45
C ASP A 247 17.73 -4.32 -4.72
N LYS A 248 18.20 -3.30 -4.02
CA LYS A 248 17.40 -2.29 -3.34
C LYS A 248 17.75 -0.90 -3.80
N LEU A 249 16.72 -0.11 -4.04
CA LEU A 249 16.82 1.34 -4.05
C LEU A 249 16.48 1.85 -2.65
N ILE A 250 17.44 2.48 -2.01
CA ILE A 250 17.24 3.10 -0.70
C ILE A 250 17.36 4.62 -0.86
N MET A 251 16.43 5.39 -0.29
CA MET A 251 16.60 6.84 -0.15
C MET A 251 16.75 7.23 1.31
N ARG A 252 17.68 8.14 1.57
CA ARG A 252 17.90 8.72 2.89
C ARG A 252 17.96 10.23 2.83
N ASP A 253 17.46 10.88 3.86
CA ASP A 253 17.61 12.33 4.02
C ASP A 253 18.98 12.72 4.60
N GLN A 254 19.18 14.02 4.82
CA GLN A 254 20.41 14.57 5.38
C GLN A 254 20.79 13.99 6.75
N ALA A 255 19.80 13.61 7.57
CA ALA A 255 20.01 13.02 8.88
C ALA A 255 20.24 11.50 8.80
N GLY A 256 20.26 10.92 7.59
CA GLY A 256 20.41 9.48 7.37
C GLY A 256 19.12 8.70 7.63
N ARG A 257 17.98 9.36 7.85
CA ARG A 257 16.69 8.69 8.07
C ARG A 257 16.22 8.06 6.77
N LEU A 258 15.57 6.91 6.87
CA LEU A 258 15.06 6.17 5.73
C LEU A 258 13.81 6.88 5.17
N MET A 259 13.89 7.31 3.91
CA MET A 259 12.78 7.95 3.20
C MET A 259 12.09 7.00 2.23
N LEU A 260 12.84 6.11 1.58
CA LEU A 260 12.31 5.10 0.67
C LEU A 260 13.17 3.84 0.78
N ASN A 261 12.54 2.67 0.72
CA ASN A 261 13.24 1.39 0.64
C ASN A 261 12.47 0.49 -0.30
N TYR A 262 12.94 0.34 -1.53
CA TYR A 262 12.27 -0.44 -2.55
C TYR A 262 13.15 -1.60 -2.97
N SER A 263 12.69 -2.83 -2.73
CA SER A 263 13.34 -4.04 -3.19
C SER A 263 12.68 -4.50 -4.49
N TYR A 264 13.48 -4.97 -5.45
CA TYR A 264 12.99 -5.57 -6.68
C TYR A 264 13.72 -6.88 -6.94
N ASP A 265 12.97 -7.83 -7.47
CA ASP A 265 13.42 -9.17 -7.84
C ASP A 265 12.94 -9.44 -9.28
N ASN A 266 13.77 -10.10 -10.09
CA ASN A 266 13.34 -10.59 -11.40
C ASN A 266 12.31 -11.72 -11.23
N ILE A 267 11.26 -11.66 -12.07
CA ILE A 267 10.28 -12.74 -12.30
C ILE A 267 10.91 -13.77 -13.24
#